data_AF-A0A7J4PU75-F1
#
_entry.id   AF-A0A7J4PU75-F1
#
_cell.length_a   1.000
_cell.length_b   1.000
_cell.length_c   1.000
_cell.angle_alpha   90.00
_cell.angle_beta   90.00
_cell.angle_gamma   90.00
#
_symmetry.space_group_name_H-M   'P 1'
#
loop_
_entity.id
_entity.type
_entity.pdbx_description
1 polymer ?
#
loop_
_entity_poly.entity_id
_entity_poly.type
_entity_poly.pdbx_seq_one_letter_code
_entity_poly.pdbx_strand_id
1 'polypeptide(L)'
;MNHEDIILFRKIEDEKRGFRTITYQIPSDFWIKHDIEEFKYYQFYRYRNSEFFFSRHVIIVESKTEAEIIKSLLEMFKIDLNGAGISIIDLDGVRNIKYPYYLLKYLNIPHLIIVDKDFFIPYYSDELKLSRDTYGFPKYKYQFSDESFIKDLIPNERDRNKLLRLLKENHSKAMDLLGKYNIICFNYSTEIDLISSDTARNEYFRILDIPESKRTKQELLIERRKQIKKIEHILEVLKNTPRRSLPNPYKRIIRVSKEKFKFKY
;
A
#
# COMPACT_ATOMS: atom_id res chain seq x y z
N MET A 1 3.66 -27.06 11.08
CA MET A 1 2.81 -26.25 11.99
C MET A 1 1.65 -25.76 11.17
N ASN A 2 0.44 -26.11 11.58
CA ASN A 2 -0.75 -25.50 11.01
C ASN A 2 -0.91 -24.12 11.66
N HIS A 3 -1.42 -23.15 10.92
CA HIS A 3 -1.57 -21.77 11.38
C HIS A 3 -2.64 -21.63 12.49
N GLU A 4 -3.56 -22.59 12.60
CA GLU A 4 -4.49 -22.74 13.75
C GLU A 4 -3.74 -22.97 15.08
N ASP A 5 -2.48 -23.45 15.00
CA ASP A 5 -1.59 -23.63 16.15
C ASP A 5 -0.89 -22.32 16.57
N ILE A 6 -1.05 -21.22 15.80
CA ILE A 6 -0.38 -19.95 16.09
C ILE A 6 -1.14 -19.21 17.18
N ILE A 7 -0.52 -19.16 18.36
CA ILE A 7 -0.96 -18.35 19.49
C ILE A 7 0.04 -17.21 19.67
N LEU A 8 -0.42 -15.98 19.49
CA LEU A 8 0.39 -14.78 19.71
C LEU A 8 0.17 -14.25 21.12
N PHE A 9 1.27 -14.10 21.86
CA PHE A 9 1.28 -13.51 23.20
C PHE A 9 1.80 -12.07 23.13
N ARG A 10 1.04 -11.10 23.64
CA ARG A 10 1.47 -9.68 23.69
C ARG A 10 1.37 -9.13 25.10
N LYS A 11 2.42 -8.44 25.54
CA LYS A 11 2.43 -7.65 26.78
C LYS A 11 1.73 -6.33 26.52
N ILE A 12 0.80 -5.98 27.40
CA ILE A 12 0.17 -4.67 27.45
C ILE A 12 0.36 -4.07 28.83
N GLU A 13 0.52 -2.75 28.88
CA GLU A 13 0.68 -2.02 30.14
C GLU A 13 -0.54 -2.24 31.05
N ASP A 14 -0.27 -2.41 32.34
CA ASP A 14 -1.29 -2.64 33.37
C ASP A 14 -0.95 -1.77 34.57
N GLU A 15 -1.87 -0.87 34.94
CA GLU A 15 -1.67 0.12 36.00
C GLU A 15 -1.33 -0.50 37.37
N LYS A 16 -1.74 -1.76 37.60
CA LYS A 16 -1.55 -2.44 38.90
C LYS A 16 -0.36 -3.38 38.91
N ARG A 17 -0.05 -4.03 37.79
CA ARG A 17 0.96 -5.11 37.70
C ARG A 17 2.17 -4.73 36.84
N GLY A 18 2.21 -3.52 36.30
CA GLY A 18 3.17 -3.09 35.28
C GLY A 18 2.77 -3.58 33.88
N PHE A 19 2.50 -4.89 33.72
CA PHE A 19 1.95 -5.44 32.48
C PHE A 19 1.05 -6.66 32.70
N ARG A 20 0.18 -6.92 31.72
CA ARG A 20 -0.54 -8.20 31.57
C ARG A 20 -0.33 -8.76 30.17
N THR A 21 -0.44 -10.08 30.02
CA THR A 21 -0.33 -10.75 28.73
C THR A 21 -1.72 -10.98 28.14
N ILE A 22 -1.93 -10.58 26.89
CA ILE A 22 -3.09 -10.96 26.09
C ILE A 22 -2.66 -12.00 25.06
N THR A 23 -3.52 -12.97 24.82
CA THR A 23 -3.37 -14.00 23.80
C THR A 23 -4.30 -13.74 22.62
N TYR A 24 -3.79 -13.92 21.42
CA TYR A 24 -4.56 -13.91 20.18
C TYR A 24 -4.36 -15.22 19.45
N GLN A 25 -5.44 -15.80 18.94
CA GLN A 25 -5.40 -17.04 18.18
C GLN A 25 -6.36 -16.93 17.00
N ILE A 26 -5.97 -17.54 15.88
CA ILE A 26 -6.81 -17.67 14.69
C ILE A 26 -7.90 -18.71 15.00
N PRO A 27 -9.18 -18.44 14.72
CA PRO A 27 -10.23 -19.42 14.96
C PRO A 27 -10.14 -20.57 13.95
N SER A 28 -10.61 -21.75 14.34
CA SER A 28 -10.61 -22.95 13.49
C SER A 28 -11.51 -22.84 12.24
N ASP A 29 -12.46 -21.91 12.22
CA ASP A 29 -13.34 -21.67 11.08
C ASP A 29 -12.82 -20.58 10.12
N PHE A 30 -11.58 -20.10 10.32
CA PHE A 30 -11.01 -18.94 9.62
C PHE A 30 -11.12 -19.01 8.09
N TRP A 31 -10.79 -20.15 7.49
CA TRP A 31 -10.79 -20.34 6.04
C TRP A 31 -12.18 -20.19 5.44
N ILE A 32 -13.15 -20.87 6.04
CA ILE A 32 -14.53 -20.90 5.60
C ILE A 32 -15.15 -19.52 5.80
N LYS A 33 -14.87 -18.89 6.93
CA LYS A 33 -15.45 -17.59 7.31
C LYS A 33 -15.07 -16.46 6.37
N HIS A 34 -13.84 -16.48 5.84
CA HIS A 34 -13.30 -15.40 5.01
C HIS A 34 -13.19 -15.78 3.52
N ASP A 35 -13.70 -16.95 3.14
CA ASP A 35 -13.64 -17.49 1.79
C ASP A 35 -12.19 -17.48 1.24
N ILE A 36 -11.26 -17.99 2.05
CA ILE A 36 -9.84 -18.07 1.69
C ILE A 36 -9.45 -19.51 1.39
N GLU A 37 -8.87 -19.72 0.22
CA GLU A 37 -8.36 -21.02 -0.20
C GLU A 37 -7.02 -21.35 0.50
N GLU A 38 -7.05 -22.35 1.39
CA GLU A 38 -5.90 -22.76 2.22
C GLU A 38 -4.66 -23.15 1.39
N PHE A 39 -4.84 -23.76 0.21
CA PHE A 39 -3.72 -24.16 -0.64
C PHE A 39 -2.96 -22.95 -1.22
N LYS A 40 -3.68 -21.94 -1.72
CA LYS A 40 -3.09 -20.67 -2.20
C LYS A 40 -2.37 -19.95 -1.08
N TYR A 41 -2.89 -20.03 0.15
CA TYR A 41 -2.22 -19.54 1.33
C TYR A 41 -0.85 -20.20 1.56
N TYR A 42 -0.75 -21.54 1.56
CA TYR A 42 0.52 -22.21 1.80
C TYR A 42 1.56 -21.89 0.74
N GLN A 43 1.15 -21.70 -0.52
CA GLN A 43 2.05 -21.25 -1.58
C GLN A 43 2.59 -19.83 -1.31
N PHE A 44 1.77 -18.95 -0.75
CA PHE A 44 2.21 -17.60 -0.41
C PHE A 44 3.14 -17.59 0.83
N TYR A 45 2.80 -18.34 1.89
CA TYR A 45 3.47 -18.26 3.20
C TYR A 45 4.62 -19.25 3.42
N ARG A 46 4.66 -20.40 2.73
CA ARG A 46 5.86 -21.26 2.81
C ARG A 46 7.09 -20.60 2.17
N TYR A 47 6.88 -19.62 1.28
CA TYR A 47 7.95 -18.94 0.56
C TYR A 47 8.25 -17.51 1.07
N ARG A 48 7.36 -16.90 1.87
CA ARG A 48 7.52 -15.51 2.36
C ARG A 48 7.49 -15.46 3.89
N ASN A 49 8.61 -14.98 4.43
CA ASN A 49 9.00 -14.84 5.83
C ASN A 49 7.85 -14.73 6.85
N SER A 50 7.87 -15.63 7.84
CA SER A 50 7.12 -15.57 9.11
C SER A 50 7.56 -14.44 10.04
N GLU A 51 8.47 -13.57 9.59
CA GLU A 51 9.05 -12.48 10.38
C GLU A 51 7.99 -11.50 10.89
N PHE A 52 6.93 -11.27 10.11
CA PHE A 52 5.86 -10.34 10.49
C PHE A 52 5.11 -10.74 11.76
N PHE A 53 5.15 -12.01 12.18
CA PHE A 53 4.56 -12.43 13.47
C PHE A 53 5.25 -11.77 14.67
N PHE A 54 6.51 -11.39 14.51
CA PHE A 54 7.32 -10.76 15.55
C PHE A 54 7.33 -9.22 15.45
N SER A 55 6.66 -8.66 14.44
CA SER A 55 6.74 -7.24 14.13
C SER A 55 5.80 -6.41 15.00
N ARG A 56 6.29 -5.23 15.38
CA ARG A 56 5.50 -4.21 16.08
C ARG A 56 4.48 -3.59 15.12
N HIS A 57 4.85 -3.48 13.85
CA HIS A 57 3.99 -3.02 12.78
C HIS A 57 4.26 -3.76 11.47
N VAL A 58 3.25 -3.87 10.62
CA VAL A 58 3.36 -4.46 9.29
C VAL A 58 2.91 -3.47 8.23
N ILE A 59 3.69 -3.29 7.17
CA ILE A 59 3.25 -2.56 5.97
C ILE A 59 2.91 -3.59 4.91
N ILE A 60 1.70 -3.50 4.36
CA ILE A 60 1.22 -4.36 3.27
C ILE A 60 1.28 -3.58 1.97
N VAL A 61 1.90 -4.14 0.95
CA VAL A 61 2.01 -3.56 -0.41
C VAL A 61 1.66 -4.60 -1.47
N GLU A 62 1.38 -4.17 -2.69
CA GLU A 62 0.86 -5.08 -3.73
C GLU A 62 1.91 -6.04 -4.31
N SER A 63 3.13 -5.58 -4.53
CA SER A 63 4.21 -6.35 -5.15
C SER A 63 5.58 -6.06 -4.53
N LYS A 64 6.54 -6.93 -4.86
CA LYS A 64 7.95 -6.78 -4.45
C LYS A 64 8.55 -5.44 -4.87
N THR A 65 8.12 -4.92 -6.01
CA THR A 65 8.58 -3.63 -6.53
C THR A 65 8.13 -2.50 -5.60
N GLU A 66 6.85 -2.46 -5.21
CA GLU A 66 6.39 -1.46 -4.25
C GLU A 66 7.06 -1.64 -2.89
N ALA A 67 7.29 -2.88 -2.42
CA ALA A 67 7.98 -3.11 -1.15
C ALA A 67 9.36 -2.45 -1.10
N GLU A 68 10.15 -2.63 -2.15
CA GLU A 68 11.49 -2.06 -2.23
C GLU A 68 11.46 -0.54 -2.42
N ILE A 69 10.49 -0.01 -3.18
CA ILE A 69 10.28 1.44 -3.32
C ILE A 69 9.92 2.07 -1.98
N ILE A 70 8.98 1.49 -1.24
CA ILE A 70 8.55 1.99 0.07
C ILE A 70 9.68 1.87 1.09
N LYS A 71 10.41 0.75 1.10
CA LYS A 71 11.60 0.57 1.94
C LYS A 71 12.63 1.67 1.69
N SER A 72 13.05 1.82 0.44
CA SER A 72 14.02 2.84 0.02
C SER A 72 13.54 4.26 0.35
N LEU A 73 12.26 4.57 0.11
CA LEU A 73 11.67 5.86 0.47
C LEU A 73 11.81 6.15 1.97
N LEU A 74 11.47 5.19 2.83
CA LEU A 74 11.52 5.37 4.28
C LEU A 74 12.96 5.55 4.77
N GLU A 75 13.91 4.78 4.22
CA GLU A 75 15.34 4.91 4.49
C GLU A 75 15.90 6.28 4.08
N MET A 76 15.54 6.79 2.88
CA MET A 76 15.90 8.14 2.42
C MET A 76 15.45 9.24 3.40
N PHE A 77 14.36 9.01 4.14
CA PHE A 77 13.82 9.92 5.13
C PHE A 77 14.22 9.59 6.58
N LYS A 78 15.26 8.77 6.76
CA LYS A 78 15.88 8.35 8.02
C LYS A 78 14.90 7.66 8.98
N ILE A 79 14.06 6.79 8.44
CA ILE A 79 13.13 5.96 9.23
C ILE A 79 13.73 4.56 9.27
N ASP A 80 14.25 4.17 10.44
CA ASP A 80 14.83 2.84 10.67
C ASP A 80 13.72 1.80 10.86
N LEU A 81 13.50 0.97 9.84
CA LEU A 81 12.49 -0.08 9.87
C LEU A 81 12.82 -1.20 10.85
N ASN A 82 14.09 -1.60 10.90
CA ASN A 82 14.55 -2.72 11.71
C ASN A 82 14.48 -2.36 13.18
N GLY A 83 15.05 -1.21 13.56
CA GLY A 83 14.94 -0.71 14.92
C GLY A 83 13.47 -0.62 15.35
N ALA A 84 12.59 -0.13 14.46
CA ALA A 84 11.17 0.05 14.74
C ALA A 84 10.36 -1.25 14.77
N GLY A 85 10.98 -2.39 14.43
CA GLY A 85 10.32 -3.68 14.34
C GLY A 85 9.21 -3.67 13.30
N ILE A 86 9.48 -3.10 12.13
CA ILE A 86 8.53 -3.00 11.02
C ILE A 86 8.89 -4.01 9.94
N SER A 87 7.94 -4.85 9.55
CA SER A 87 8.08 -5.70 8.37
C SER A 87 7.24 -5.17 7.22
N ILE A 88 7.74 -5.35 6.00
CA ILE A 88 6.99 -5.08 4.77
C ILE A 88 6.63 -6.43 4.15
N ILE A 89 5.35 -6.65 3.89
CA ILE A 89 4.83 -7.83 3.19
C ILE A 89 4.30 -7.37 1.84
N ASP A 90 4.81 -7.96 0.76
CA ASP A 90 4.19 -7.80 -0.55
C ASP A 90 3.31 -8.98 -0.95
N LEU A 91 2.17 -8.66 -1.56
CA LEU A 91 1.05 -9.56 -1.83
C LEU A 91 1.19 -10.40 -3.11
N ASP A 92 2.23 -10.19 -3.91
CA ASP A 92 2.38 -10.82 -5.22
C ASP A 92 1.10 -10.71 -6.08
N GLY A 93 0.44 -9.56 -5.97
CA GLY A 93 -0.86 -9.27 -6.58
C GLY A 93 -1.99 -9.02 -5.57
N VAL A 94 -2.83 -8.03 -5.88
CA VAL A 94 -3.93 -7.54 -5.03
C VAL A 94 -4.94 -8.59 -4.56
N ARG A 95 -5.10 -9.70 -5.29
CA ARG A 95 -6.06 -10.77 -4.93
C ARG A 95 -5.71 -11.49 -3.62
N ASN A 96 -4.46 -11.40 -3.18
CA ASN A 96 -3.98 -12.12 -2.00
C ASN A 96 -4.10 -11.30 -0.70
N ILE A 97 -4.57 -10.04 -0.75
CA ILE A 97 -4.63 -9.16 0.43
C ILE A 97 -5.54 -9.68 1.55
N LYS A 98 -6.59 -10.44 1.21
CA LYS A 98 -7.60 -10.92 2.17
C LYS A 98 -6.92 -11.65 3.32
N TYR A 99 -5.99 -12.53 2.98
CA TYR A 99 -5.31 -13.34 3.97
C TYR A 99 -4.47 -12.53 4.97
N PRO A 100 -3.41 -11.78 4.58
CA PRO A 100 -2.61 -11.02 5.53
C PRO A 100 -3.48 -10.01 6.29
N TYR A 101 -4.48 -9.41 5.64
CA TYR A 101 -5.40 -8.51 6.33
C TYR A 101 -6.12 -9.21 7.49
N TYR A 102 -6.81 -10.32 7.23
CA TYR A 102 -7.53 -11.03 8.29
C TYR A 102 -6.59 -11.62 9.33
N LEU A 103 -5.47 -12.22 8.91
CA LEU A 103 -4.48 -12.75 9.83
C LEU A 103 -4.00 -11.69 10.83
N LEU A 104 -3.55 -10.54 10.32
CA LEU A 104 -3.05 -9.45 11.16
C LEU A 104 -4.17 -8.88 12.04
N LYS A 105 -5.41 -8.87 11.55
CA LYS A 105 -6.59 -8.45 12.32
C LYS A 105 -6.90 -9.39 13.49
N TYR A 106 -6.92 -10.71 13.27
CA TYR A 106 -7.15 -11.70 14.35
C TYR A 106 -6.02 -11.72 15.37
N LEU A 107 -4.78 -11.61 14.90
CA LEU A 107 -3.59 -11.56 15.75
C LEU A 107 -3.35 -10.19 16.40
N ASN A 108 -4.21 -9.21 16.12
CA ASN A 108 -4.09 -7.83 16.59
C ASN A 108 -2.68 -7.24 16.36
N ILE A 109 -2.13 -7.49 15.18
CA ILE A 109 -0.86 -6.94 14.71
C ILE A 109 -1.17 -5.62 13.97
N PRO A 110 -0.70 -4.47 14.46
CA PRO A 110 -0.88 -3.19 13.80
C PRO A 110 -0.34 -3.22 12.38
N HIS A 111 -1.13 -2.72 11.44
CA HIS A 111 -0.73 -2.72 10.04
C HIS A 111 -1.18 -1.47 9.28
N LEU A 112 -0.45 -1.16 8.22
CA LEU A 112 -0.70 -0.11 7.25
C LEU A 112 -0.80 -0.75 5.87
N ILE A 113 -1.88 -0.49 5.15
CA ILE A 113 -2.08 -0.96 3.78
C ILE A 113 -1.70 0.18 2.82
N ILE A 114 -0.81 -0.09 1.88
CA ILE A 114 -0.44 0.84 0.81
C ILE A 114 -0.77 0.18 -0.52
N VAL A 115 -1.70 0.78 -1.26
CA VAL A 115 -2.27 0.21 -2.49
C VAL A 115 -2.41 1.27 -3.58
N ASP A 116 -2.51 0.81 -4.81
CA ASP A 116 -2.84 1.61 -5.98
C ASP A 116 -4.35 1.87 -6.04
N LYS A 117 -4.78 2.73 -6.96
CA LYS A 117 -6.20 3.12 -7.03
C LYS A 117 -7.09 2.03 -7.62
N ASP A 118 -6.52 1.20 -8.51
CA ASP A 118 -7.22 0.07 -9.12
C ASP A 118 -7.54 -1.05 -8.13
N PHE A 119 -6.87 -1.07 -6.97
CA PHE A 119 -7.27 -1.87 -5.82
C PHE A 119 -8.71 -1.57 -5.41
N PHE A 120 -9.11 -0.30 -5.35
CA PHE A 120 -10.47 0.10 -4.95
C PHE A 120 -11.45 0.09 -6.12
N ILE A 121 -11.07 0.66 -7.26
CA ILE A 121 -11.99 0.90 -8.37
C ILE A 121 -11.35 0.42 -9.69
N PRO A 122 -11.99 -0.44 -10.48
CA PRO A 122 -11.35 -0.99 -11.68
C PRO A 122 -11.15 0.09 -12.76
N TYR A 123 -10.21 -0.16 -13.67
CA TYR A 123 -10.04 0.67 -14.87
C TYR A 123 -11.33 0.73 -15.69
N TYR A 124 -11.56 1.87 -16.36
CA TYR A 124 -12.80 2.13 -17.10
C TYR A 124 -13.20 1.02 -18.08
N SER A 125 -12.22 0.43 -18.77
CA SER A 125 -12.37 -0.67 -19.72
C SER A 125 -11.65 -1.94 -19.27
N ASP A 126 -11.49 -2.13 -17.94
CA ASP A 126 -10.82 -3.27 -17.29
C ASP A 126 -9.31 -3.43 -17.58
N GLU A 127 -8.82 -2.75 -18.61
CA GLU A 127 -7.40 -2.67 -18.96
C GLU A 127 -6.90 -1.23 -18.94
N LEU A 128 -5.72 -1.02 -18.34
CA LEU A 128 -5.07 0.29 -18.28
C LEU A 128 -4.82 0.90 -19.68
N LYS A 129 -4.45 0.08 -20.68
CA LYS A 129 -4.13 0.57 -22.04
C LYS A 129 -5.35 1.24 -22.70
N LEU A 130 -6.54 0.68 -22.49
CA LEU A 130 -7.80 1.16 -23.09
C LEU A 130 -8.46 2.24 -22.23
N SER A 131 -7.98 2.44 -21.01
CA SER A 131 -8.60 3.31 -20.02
C SER A 131 -7.85 4.62 -19.82
N ARG A 132 -7.19 5.18 -20.84
CA ARG A 132 -6.43 6.44 -20.69
C ARG A 132 -7.26 7.66 -21.09
N ASP A 133 -6.98 8.79 -20.44
CA ASP A 133 -7.46 10.10 -20.87
C ASP A 133 -6.57 10.68 -21.99
N THR A 134 -6.88 11.91 -22.41
CA THR A 134 -6.12 12.62 -23.45
C THR A 134 -4.70 12.96 -23.03
N TYR A 135 -4.33 12.91 -21.75
CA TYR A 135 -2.97 13.15 -21.26
C TYR A 135 -2.20 11.85 -20.99
N GLY A 136 -2.86 10.70 -21.15
CA GLY A 136 -2.31 9.39 -20.86
C GLY A 136 -2.55 8.90 -19.44
N PHE A 137 -3.26 9.64 -18.57
CA PHE A 137 -3.57 9.17 -17.22
C PHE A 137 -4.70 8.13 -17.21
N PRO A 138 -4.70 7.19 -16.25
CA PRO A 138 -5.77 6.22 -16.10
C PRO A 138 -7.13 6.85 -15.75
N LYS A 139 -8.20 6.26 -16.31
CA LYS A 139 -9.60 6.48 -16.00
C LYS A 139 -10.15 5.22 -15.34
N TYR A 140 -11.09 5.42 -14.41
CA TYR A 140 -11.64 4.36 -13.58
C TYR A 140 -13.16 4.31 -13.69
N LYS A 141 -13.74 3.14 -13.43
CA LYS A 141 -15.20 2.98 -13.26
C LYS A 141 -15.64 3.63 -11.94
N TYR A 142 -16.94 3.88 -11.82
CA TYR A 142 -17.55 4.40 -10.61
C TYR A 142 -18.22 3.27 -9.80
N GLN A 143 -17.44 2.26 -9.45
CA GLN A 143 -17.86 1.12 -8.64
C GLN A 143 -16.64 0.49 -7.96
N PHE A 144 -16.83 -0.22 -6.85
CA PHE A 144 -15.75 -0.97 -6.22
C PHE A 144 -15.38 -2.22 -7.03
N SER A 145 -14.10 -2.62 -6.95
CA SER A 145 -13.53 -3.80 -7.60
C SER A 145 -14.00 -5.11 -6.93
N ASP A 146 -13.94 -5.16 -5.60
CA ASP A 146 -14.41 -6.26 -4.73
C ASP A 146 -15.27 -5.68 -3.61
N GLU A 147 -16.57 -5.53 -3.87
CA GLU A 147 -17.54 -4.99 -2.91
C GLU A 147 -17.54 -5.74 -1.57
N SER A 148 -17.29 -7.06 -1.60
CA SER A 148 -17.25 -7.87 -0.38
C SER A 148 -16.08 -7.46 0.50
N PHE A 149 -14.87 -7.45 -0.06
CA PHE A 149 -13.68 -7.14 0.71
C PHE A 149 -13.59 -5.67 1.13
N ILE A 150 -14.09 -4.75 0.29
CA ILE A 150 -14.14 -3.34 0.66
C ILE A 150 -15.06 -3.12 1.86
N LYS A 151 -16.13 -3.92 2.05
CA LYS A 151 -16.93 -3.88 3.29
C LYS A 151 -16.12 -4.31 4.50
N ASP A 152 -15.22 -5.27 4.36
CA ASP A 152 -14.38 -5.72 5.47
C ASP A 152 -13.27 -4.74 5.81
N LEU A 153 -12.70 -4.07 4.81
CA LEU A 153 -11.72 -2.99 5.00
C LEU A 153 -12.36 -1.71 5.55
N ILE A 154 -13.55 -1.35 5.07
CA ILE A 154 -14.27 -0.12 5.39
C ILE A 154 -15.69 -0.50 5.81
N PRO A 155 -15.91 -0.93 7.07
CA PRO A 155 -17.21 -1.43 7.53
C PRO A 155 -18.34 -0.39 7.51
N ASN A 156 -17.99 0.89 7.64
CA ASN A 156 -18.98 1.97 7.64
C ASN A 156 -19.45 2.30 6.22
N GLU A 157 -20.73 2.10 5.94
CA GLU A 157 -21.33 2.34 4.63
C GLU A 157 -21.27 3.80 4.17
N ARG A 158 -21.48 4.76 5.09
CA ARG A 158 -21.41 6.19 4.76
C ARG A 158 -20.00 6.56 4.31
N ASP A 159 -18.98 6.00 4.97
CA ASP A 159 -17.59 6.19 4.58
C ASP A 159 -17.30 5.51 3.23
N ARG A 160 -17.84 4.32 2.92
CA ARG A 160 -17.71 3.70 1.57
C ARG A 160 -18.33 4.57 0.47
N ASN A 161 -19.57 5.02 0.64
CA ASN A 161 -20.27 5.87 -0.34
C ASN A 161 -19.53 7.19 -0.55
N LYS A 162 -19.01 7.78 0.54
CA LYS A 162 -18.19 8.99 0.49
C LYS A 162 -16.85 8.72 -0.21
N LEU A 163 -16.21 7.58 0.05
CA LEU A 163 -14.94 7.21 -0.56
C LEU A 163 -15.06 7.10 -2.08
N LEU A 164 -16.08 6.38 -2.58
CA LEU A 164 -16.28 6.20 -4.02
C LEU A 164 -16.39 7.54 -4.75
N ARG A 165 -17.15 8.49 -4.19
CA ARG A 165 -17.22 9.87 -4.70
C ARG A 165 -15.86 10.58 -4.64
N LEU A 166 -15.18 10.52 -3.50
CA LEU A 166 -13.90 11.21 -3.30
C LEU A 166 -12.77 10.65 -4.18
N LEU A 167 -12.73 9.35 -4.46
CA LEU A 167 -11.76 8.76 -5.37
C LEU A 167 -11.89 9.33 -6.80
N LYS A 168 -13.08 9.77 -7.20
CA LYS A 168 -13.32 10.43 -8.48
C LYS A 168 -13.00 11.93 -8.44
N GLU A 169 -13.42 12.63 -7.38
CA GLU A 169 -13.44 14.10 -7.34
C GLU A 169 -12.24 14.73 -6.61
N ASN A 170 -11.79 14.10 -5.52
CA ASN A 170 -10.80 14.69 -4.62
C ASN A 170 -10.02 13.60 -3.86
N HIS A 171 -8.94 13.14 -4.50
CA HIS A 171 -8.08 12.09 -3.95
C HIS A 171 -7.45 12.44 -2.60
N SER A 172 -7.11 13.71 -2.36
CA SER A 172 -6.54 14.12 -1.07
C SER A 172 -7.52 13.90 0.09
N LYS A 173 -8.80 14.26 -0.11
CA LYS A 173 -9.87 13.96 0.86
C LYS A 173 -10.16 12.45 0.96
N ALA A 174 -10.03 11.71 -0.15
CA ALA A 174 -10.14 10.25 -0.13
C ALA A 174 -9.08 9.62 0.80
N MET A 175 -7.82 10.09 0.70
CA MET A 175 -6.75 9.63 1.59
C MET A 175 -6.97 9.99 3.06
N ASP A 176 -7.54 11.16 3.36
CA ASP A 176 -7.87 11.51 4.74
C ASP A 176 -8.91 10.55 5.33
N LEU A 177 -9.90 10.15 4.51
CA LEU A 177 -10.89 9.16 4.89
C LEU A 177 -10.28 7.76 5.08
N LEU A 178 -9.45 7.33 4.14
CA LEU A 178 -8.74 6.04 4.19
C LEU A 178 -7.76 5.95 5.37
N GLY A 179 -7.21 7.08 5.80
CA GLY A 179 -6.35 7.16 6.97
C GLY A 179 -7.01 6.65 8.26
N LYS A 180 -8.35 6.76 8.40
CA LYS A 180 -9.09 6.18 9.52
C LYS A 180 -8.96 4.65 9.61
N TYR A 181 -8.72 4.01 8.47
CA TYR A 181 -8.63 2.57 8.32
C TYR A 181 -7.18 2.08 8.18
N ASN A 182 -6.19 2.97 8.41
CA ASN A 182 -4.77 2.70 8.16
C ASN A 182 -4.48 2.30 6.71
N ILE A 183 -5.13 2.97 5.76
CA ILE A 183 -4.91 2.75 4.33
C ILE A 183 -4.35 4.01 3.69
N ILE A 184 -3.33 3.84 2.84
CA ILE A 184 -2.85 4.85 1.91
C ILE A 184 -3.09 4.33 0.50
N CYS A 185 -3.76 5.14 -0.32
CA CYS A 185 -4.06 4.82 -1.71
C CYS A 185 -3.31 5.81 -2.61
N PHE A 186 -2.58 5.32 -3.61
CA PHE A 186 -2.07 6.18 -4.68
C PHE A 186 -3.22 6.77 -5.50
N ASN A 187 -3.00 7.90 -6.18
CA ASN A 187 -4.04 8.47 -7.05
C ASN A 187 -4.14 7.73 -8.39
N TYR A 188 -3.08 7.03 -8.77
CA TYR A 188 -3.05 6.12 -9.90
C TYR A 188 -2.30 4.85 -9.54
N SER A 189 -0.97 4.95 -9.54
CA SER A 189 -0.02 3.93 -9.13
C SER A 189 1.26 4.61 -8.66
N THR A 190 2.16 3.84 -8.06
CA THR A 190 3.46 4.31 -7.55
C THR A 190 4.21 5.18 -8.58
N GLU A 191 4.41 4.71 -9.80
CA GLU A 191 5.14 5.42 -10.86
C GLU A 191 4.34 6.56 -11.52
N ILE A 192 3.02 6.38 -11.71
CA ILE A 192 2.19 7.37 -12.39
C ILE A 192 2.00 8.61 -11.52
N ASP A 193 1.89 8.43 -10.19
CA ASP A 193 1.78 9.55 -9.27
C ASP A 193 3.03 10.45 -9.31
N LEU A 194 4.24 9.91 -9.50
CA LEU A 194 5.45 10.72 -9.65
C LEU A 194 5.36 11.64 -10.88
N ILE A 195 4.81 11.16 -11.99
CA ILE A 195 4.64 11.95 -13.22
C ILE A 195 3.67 13.12 -13.02
N SER A 196 2.76 13.02 -12.04
CA SER A 196 1.86 14.13 -11.70
C SER A 196 2.59 15.34 -11.09
N SER A 197 3.77 15.14 -10.49
CA SER A 197 4.63 16.21 -9.99
C SER A 197 5.55 16.72 -11.09
N ASP A 198 5.59 18.04 -11.31
CA ASP A 198 6.48 18.64 -12.31
C ASP A 198 7.95 18.36 -12.04
N THR A 199 8.40 18.39 -10.78
CA THR A 199 9.81 18.10 -10.43
C THR A 199 10.18 16.65 -10.75
N ALA A 200 9.46 15.69 -10.19
CA ALA A 200 9.68 14.27 -10.48
C ALA A 200 9.53 13.92 -11.98
N ARG A 201 8.60 14.57 -12.70
CA ARG A 201 8.45 14.41 -14.15
C ARG A 201 9.67 14.91 -14.92
N ASN A 202 10.25 16.04 -14.52
CA ASN A 202 11.47 16.55 -15.12
C ASN A 202 12.67 15.62 -14.86
N GLU A 203 12.75 15.00 -13.68
CA GLU A 203 13.74 13.97 -13.41
C GLU A 203 13.56 12.75 -14.32
N TYR A 204 12.34 12.29 -14.57
CA TYR A 204 12.10 11.25 -15.57
C TYR A 204 12.57 11.64 -16.97
N PHE A 205 12.31 12.88 -17.42
CA PHE A 205 12.81 13.34 -18.72
C PHE A 205 14.34 13.32 -18.79
N ARG A 206 15.02 13.67 -17.68
CA ARG A 206 16.49 13.63 -17.58
C ARG A 206 17.02 12.19 -17.62
N ILE A 207 16.48 11.30 -16.78
CA ILE A 207 16.95 9.91 -16.63
C ILE A 207 16.74 9.11 -17.92
N LEU A 208 15.62 9.37 -18.62
CA LEU A 208 15.27 8.67 -19.86
C LEU A 208 15.80 9.36 -21.12
N ASP A 209 16.62 10.42 -20.96
CA ASP A 209 17.18 11.23 -22.05
C ASP A 209 16.12 11.65 -23.10
N ILE A 210 14.99 12.17 -22.61
CA ILE A 210 13.88 12.57 -23.48
C ILE A 210 14.17 13.99 -24.02
N PRO A 211 14.27 14.16 -25.36
CA PRO A 211 14.54 15.44 -25.98
C PRO A 211 13.39 16.41 -25.72
N GLU A 212 13.70 17.71 -25.62
CA GLU A 212 12.74 18.74 -25.21
C GLU A 212 11.47 18.76 -26.06
N SER A 213 11.60 18.54 -27.37
CA SER A 213 10.48 18.47 -28.30
C SER A 213 9.46 17.35 -28.00
N LYS A 214 9.85 16.35 -27.20
CA LYS A 214 9.01 15.21 -26.81
C LYS A 214 8.63 15.19 -25.34
N ARG A 215 9.05 16.19 -24.55
CA ARG A 215 8.81 16.24 -23.09
C ARG A 215 7.34 16.49 -22.75
N THR A 216 6.54 15.43 -22.87
CA THR A 216 5.11 15.44 -22.57
C THR A 216 4.76 14.34 -21.57
N LYS A 217 3.60 14.46 -20.91
CA LYS A 217 3.10 13.40 -20.01
C LYS A 217 2.79 12.12 -20.80
N GLN A 218 2.26 12.26 -22.02
CA GLN A 218 1.96 11.15 -22.90
C GLN A 218 3.21 10.34 -23.26
N GLU A 219 4.33 11.00 -23.59
CA GLU A 219 5.60 10.33 -23.88
C GLU A 219 5.99 9.39 -22.73
N LEU A 220 5.91 9.85 -21.48
CA LEU A 220 6.21 9.02 -20.32
C LEU A 220 5.19 7.89 -20.10
N LEU A 221 3.90 8.25 -20.12
CA LEU A 221 2.81 7.36 -19.71
C LEU A 221 2.45 6.30 -20.77
N ILE A 222 2.76 6.55 -22.05
CA ILE A 222 2.39 5.71 -23.18
C ILE A 222 3.66 5.10 -23.80
N GLU A 223 4.54 5.93 -24.34
CA GLU A 223 5.72 5.48 -25.10
C GLU A 223 6.80 4.88 -24.20
N ARG A 224 7.02 5.47 -23.02
CA ARG A 224 8.01 5.02 -22.03
C ARG A 224 7.38 4.25 -20.86
N ARG A 225 6.14 3.77 -20.99
CA ARG A 225 5.39 3.11 -19.91
C ARG A 225 6.14 1.96 -19.22
N LYS A 226 6.96 1.21 -19.95
CA LYS A 226 7.77 0.11 -19.41
C LYS A 226 8.98 0.64 -18.64
N GLN A 227 9.55 1.74 -19.08
CA GLN A 227 10.74 2.34 -18.47
C GLN A 227 10.38 3.07 -17.18
N ILE A 228 9.26 3.80 -17.13
CA ILE A 228 8.83 4.49 -15.90
C ILE A 228 8.49 3.53 -14.75
N LYS A 229 8.13 2.27 -15.07
CA LYS A 229 7.86 1.18 -14.12
C LYS A 229 9.12 0.52 -13.57
N LYS A 230 10.28 0.76 -14.16
CA LYS A 230 11.53 0.15 -13.69
C LYS A 230 11.89 0.71 -12.32
N ILE A 231 12.19 -0.19 -11.39
CA ILE A 231 12.53 0.18 -10.03
C ILE A 231 13.73 1.13 -9.97
N GLU A 232 14.76 0.89 -10.79
CA GLU A 232 15.95 1.76 -10.82
C GLU A 232 15.59 3.21 -11.12
N HIS A 233 14.68 3.45 -12.07
CA HIS A 233 14.27 4.79 -12.45
C HIS A 233 13.38 5.43 -11.39
N ILE A 234 12.45 4.67 -10.78
CA ILE A 234 11.59 5.18 -9.72
C ILE A 234 12.44 5.64 -8.52
N LEU A 235 13.40 4.81 -8.10
CA LEU A 235 14.30 5.13 -6.99
C LEU A 235 15.19 6.34 -7.29
N GLU A 236 15.71 6.46 -8.52
CA GLU A 236 16.50 7.63 -8.91
C GLU A 236 15.65 8.91 -8.92
N VAL A 237 14.42 8.86 -9.45
CA VAL A 237 13.48 10.00 -9.40
C VAL A 237 13.17 10.39 -7.96
N LEU A 238 12.89 9.42 -7.09
CA LEU A 238 12.61 9.68 -5.68
C LEU A 238 13.78 10.34 -4.96
N LYS A 239 15.00 9.85 -5.20
CA LYS A 239 16.24 10.39 -4.62
C LYS A 239 16.48 11.85 -5.01
N ASN A 240 16.16 12.20 -6.26
CA ASN A 240 16.37 13.55 -6.81
C ASN A 240 15.16 14.48 -6.63
N THR A 241 14.02 13.97 -6.16
CA THR A 241 12.83 14.79 -5.93
C THR A 241 12.77 15.25 -4.46
N PRO A 242 12.82 16.57 -4.18
CA PRO A 242 12.73 17.06 -2.81
C PRO A 242 11.35 16.74 -2.22
N ARG A 243 11.29 16.46 -0.92
CA ARG A 243 10.06 16.06 -0.21
C ARG A 243 8.85 16.94 -0.49
N ARG A 244 9.04 18.27 -0.60
CA ARG A 244 7.96 19.22 -0.87
C ARG A 244 7.27 18.98 -2.22
N SER A 245 8.04 18.54 -3.21
CA SER A 245 7.59 18.27 -4.57
C SER A 245 7.07 16.85 -4.75
N LEU A 246 7.28 15.94 -3.79
CA LEU A 246 6.73 14.60 -3.88
C LEU A 246 5.19 14.63 -3.96
N PRO A 247 4.57 13.70 -4.71
CA PRO A 247 3.12 13.53 -4.71
C PRO A 247 2.58 13.23 -3.31
N ASN A 248 1.29 13.49 -3.11
CA ASN A 248 0.68 13.43 -1.79
C ASN A 248 0.76 12.03 -1.12
N PRO A 249 0.58 10.90 -1.81
CA PRO A 249 0.74 9.56 -1.21
C PRO A 249 2.12 9.33 -0.61
N TYR A 250 3.19 9.65 -1.34
CA TYR A 250 4.56 9.56 -0.84
C TYR A 250 4.77 10.40 0.43
N LYS A 251 4.29 11.65 0.42
CA LYS A 251 4.34 12.53 1.60
C LYS A 251 3.57 11.95 2.78
N ARG A 252 2.42 11.32 2.52
CA ARG A 252 1.56 10.67 3.52
C ARG A 252 2.26 9.45 4.12
N ILE A 253 2.89 8.60 3.30
CA ILE A 253 3.67 7.44 3.75
C ILE A 253 4.74 7.91 4.73
N ILE A 254 5.58 8.88 4.34
CA ILE A 254 6.64 9.41 5.22
C ILE A 254 6.05 9.97 6.52
N ARG A 255 4.95 10.71 6.46
CA ARG A 255 4.34 11.34 7.63
C ARG A 255 3.77 10.29 8.60
N VAL A 256 2.95 9.38 8.09
CA VAL A 256 2.30 8.32 8.87
C VAL A 256 3.35 7.40 9.48
N SER A 257 4.39 7.04 8.72
CA SER A 257 5.51 6.27 9.24
C SER A 257 6.23 7.00 10.38
N LYS A 258 6.49 8.30 10.25
CA LYS A 258 7.08 9.10 11.35
C LYS A 258 6.19 9.24 12.58
N GLU A 259 4.87 9.20 12.42
CA GLU A 259 3.93 9.27 13.54
C GLU A 259 3.80 7.92 14.24
N LYS A 260 3.69 6.83 13.47
CA LYS A 260 3.45 5.48 13.98
C LYS A 260 4.72 4.78 14.48
N PHE A 261 5.89 5.12 13.96
CA PHE A 261 7.14 4.40 14.21
C PHE A 261 8.10 5.13 15.14
N LYS A 262 7.64 6.23 15.76
CA LYS A 262 8.39 6.88 16.85
C LYS A 262 8.35 6.01 18.10
N PHE A 263 9.52 5.71 18.63
CA PHE A 263 9.62 5.16 19.99
C PHE A 263 9.32 6.26 21.00
N LYS A 264 8.48 5.93 21.98
CA LYS A 264 8.75 6.33 23.36
C LYS A 264 9.68 5.25 23.90
N TYR A 265 10.92 5.62 24.22
CA TYR A 265 11.78 4.80 25.08
C TYR A 265 11.19 4.77 26.48
#